data_AF-A0A3D0HPE3-F1
#
_entry.id   AF-A0A3D0HPE3-F1
#
_cell.length_a   1.000
_cell.length_b   1.000
_cell.length_c   1.000
_cell.angle_alpha   90.00
_cell.angle_beta   90.00
_cell.angle_gamma   90.00
#
_symmetry.space_group_name_H-M   'P 1'
#
loop_
_entity.id
_entity.type
_entity.pdbx_description
1 polymer ?
#
loop_
_entity_poly.entity_id
_entity_poly.type
_entity_poly.pdbx_seq_one_letter_code
_entity_poly.pdbx_strand_id
1 'polypeptide(L)'
;MNRSKAAAVVLVTALLAGIVTPAGSEGQAAKKPKLSQKKITIKAGQSKTLKVKNTAKKAKISWKSKNKKIAVVSKKGKVTAKKVGTTKVVCKVKNGKKKFTLTCKVTVKKTTTPKVVPTPTVPATAVPAASAAPTQNPSVTQPGRNEMPTPTPTPDVTYHPNWPSTYKDDFKPLKSLAMTFKVGSAIAGKAEEYAAIYDQDMSGILQKHYNSTTFTNLMKPVFLLDQEGCQKSSDGMPAVTFESCKKELQFCQDTGISLRAHVLVWYNQTPDWFFRENYDKDGKLVSKAVMKQRME
;
A
#
# COMPACT_ATOMS: atom_id res chain seq x y z
N MET A 1 -4.19 9.65 -70.46
CA MET A 1 -2.75 9.76 -70.80
C MET A 1 -2.15 10.95 -70.07
N ASN A 2 -0.94 10.78 -69.54
CA ASN A 2 -0.17 11.61 -68.58
C ASN A 2 -0.17 13.13 -68.79
N ARG A 3 -0.42 13.92 -67.72
CA ARG A 3 0.57 14.63 -66.86
C ARG A 3 1.55 15.52 -67.62
N SER A 4 1.54 16.83 -67.35
CA SER A 4 2.70 17.55 -66.78
C SER A 4 2.54 19.08 -66.71
N LYS A 5 2.82 19.62 -65.51
CA LYS A 5 3.69 20.77 -65.20
C LYS A 5 3.36 22.16 -65.77
N ALA A 6 3.29 23.16 -64.88
CA ALA A 6 4.14 24.36 -64.97
C ALA A 6 4.00 25.25 -63.73
N ALA A 7 5.15 25.71 -63.22
CA ALA A 7 5.31 26.80 -62.27
C ALA A 7 6.03 27.94 -62.99
N ALA A 8 5.60 29.20 -62.79
CA ALA A 8 6.33 30.47 -63.05
C ALA A 8 5.43 31.62 -62.57
N VAL A 9 5.69 32.31 -61.44
CA VAL A 9 6.61 33.47 -61.21
C VAL A 9 6.06 34.80 -61.75
N VAL A 10 6.16 35.84 -60.88
CA VAL A 10 6.14 37.32 -61.07
C VAL A 10 5.03 38.00 -60.20
N LEU A 11 5.31 38.48 -58.97
CA LEU A 11 5.98 39.74 -58.54
C LEU A 11 5.06 40.97 -58.53
N VAL A 12 4.46 41.28 -57.37
CA VAL A 12 4.03 42.65 -57.00
C VAL A 12 4.40 42.87 -55.52
N THR A 13 5.38 43.72 -55.32
CA THR A 13 5.73 44.35 -54.04
C THR A 13 4.98 45.68 -53.90
N ALA A 14 4.27 45.91 -52.79
CA ALA A 14 4.10 47.23 -52.21
C ALA A 14 3.69 47.15 -50.72
N LEU A 15 4.44 47.90 -49.92
CA LEU A 15 4.43 48.06 -48.47
C LEU A 15 3.05 48.41 -47.86
N LEU A 16 2.84 48.00 -46.61
CA LEU A 16 2.75 48.94 -45.47
C LEU A 16 2.91 48.20 -44.13
N ALA A 17 3.85 48.69 -43.34
CA ALA A 17 4.16 48.26 -42.00
C ALA A 17 3.03 48.58 -41.02
N GLY A 18 2.84 47.71 -40.01
CA GLY A 18 2.06 48.07 -38.83
C GLY A 18 1.60 46.90 -38.01
N ILE A 19 2.25 46.72 -36.86
CA ILE A 19 1.86 45.93 -35.67
C ILE A 19 2.54 44.56 -35.59
N VAL A 20 3.72 44.59 -34.97
CA VAL A 20 4.22 43.52 -34.11
C VAL A 20 3.17 43.30 -33.01
N THR A 21 2.40 42.22 -33.12
CA THR A 21 1.71 41.66 -31.96
C THR A 21 2.68 40.73 -31.24
N PRO A 22 2.92 40.88 -29.92
CA PRO A 22 3.62 39.86 -29.17
C PRO A 22 2.78 38.58 -29.24
N ALA A 23 3.46 37.46 -29.49
CA ALA A 23 2.93 36.11 -29.45
C ALA A 23 1.93 36.00 -28.30
N GLY A 24 0.65 35.97 -28.65
CA GLY A 24 -0.41 35.66 -27.73
C GLY A 24 -0.15 34.27 -27.20
N SER A 25 0.38 34.21 -25.97
CA SER A 25 0.46 33.01 -25.16
C SER A 25 -0.86 32.26 -25.33
N GLU A 26 -0.79 31.05 -25.87
CA GLU A 26 -1.92 30.14 -25.97
C GLU A 26 -2.64 30.14 -24.62
N GLY A 27 -3.80 30.79 -24.60
CA GLY A 27 -4.66 30.84 -23.44
C GLY A 27 -5.15 29.43 -23.17
N GLN A 28 -4.40 28.66 -22.38
CA GLN A 28 -4.89 27.42 -21.81
C GLN A 28 -6.22 27.72 -21.14
N ALA A 29 -7.30 27.25 -21.74
CA ALA A 29 -8.63 27.30 -21.15
C ALA A 29 -8.52 26.83 -19.70
N ALA A 30 -8.86 27.70 -18.75
CA ALA A 30 -8.69 27.44 -17.33
C ALA A 30 -9.44 26.15 -16.95
N LYS A 31 -8.70 25.05 -16.82
CA LYS A 31 -9.25 23.72 -16.54
C LYS A 31 -10.17 23.82 -15.30
N LYS A 32 -11.40 23.31 -15.39
CA LYS A 32 -12.38 23.35 -14.30
C LYS A 32 -11.79 22.72 -13.03
N PRO A 33 -11.93 23.34 -11.85
CA PRO A 33 -11.38 22.81 -10.61
C PRO A 33 -12.00 21.46 -10.27
N LYS A 34 -11.18 20.51 -9.85
CA LYS A 34 -11.59 19.13 -9.52
C LYS A 34 -10.99 18.67 -8.19
N LEU A 35 -11.72 17.85 -7.44
CA LEU A 35 -11.19 17.22 -6.24
C LEU A 35 -10.29 16.04 -6.60
N SER A 36 -9.29 15.77 -5.74
CA SER A 36 -8.43 14.59 -5.84
C SER A 36 -9.23 13.29 -5.82
N GLN A 37 -10.33 13.24 -5.06
CA GLN A 37 -11.24 12.10 -4.95
C GLN A 37 -12.67 12.59 -4.70
N LYS A 38 -13.65 11.96 -5.37
CA LYS A 38 -15.10 12.21 -5.17
C LYS A 38 -15.72 11.34 -4.07
N LYS A 39 -15.02 10.27 -3.66
CA LYS A 39 -15.41 9.35 -2.57
C LYS A 39 -14.16 8.93 -1.82
N ILE A 40 -14.21 8.92 -0.49
CA ILE A 40 -13.15 8.41 0.38
C ILE A 40 -13.75 7.49 1.45
N THR A 41 -13.01 6.45 1.81
CA THR A 41 -13.32 5.55 2.93
C THR A 41 -12.18 5.64 3.93
N ILE A 42 -12.49 5.95 5.19
CA ILE A 42 -11.52 6.15 6.27
C ILE A 42 -12.01 5.44 7.54
N LYS A 43 -11.12 4.86 8.34
CA LYS A 43 -11.51 4.25 9.63
C LYS A 43 -11.71 5.35 10.68
N ALA A 44 -12.59 5.13 11.65
CA ALA A 44 -12.80 6.08 12.75
C ALA A 44 -11.46 6.40 13.45
N GLY A 45 -11.17 7.69 13.64
CA GLY A 45 -9.89 8.19 14.18
C GLY A 45 -8.83 8.51 13.13
N GLN A 46 -8.93 8.02 11.90
CA GLN A 46 -7.97 8.33 10.83
C GLN A 46 -8.31 9.63 10.08
N SER A 47 -7.34 10.16 9.33
CA SER A 47 -7.54 11.35 8.50
C SER A 47 -6.97 11.20 7.09
N LYS A 48 -7.54 11.91 6.13
CA LYS A 48 -7.09 11.95 4.73
C LYS A 48 -7.26 13.35 4.17
N THR A 49 -6.27 13.85 3.43
CA THR A 49 -6.32 15.20 2.84
C THR A 49 -6.89 15.17 1.43
N LEU A 50 -7.92 15.97 1.16
CA LEU A 50 -8.46 16.21 -0.17
C LEU A 50 -7.74 17.41 -0.80
N LYS A 51 -7.15 17.23 -1.98
CA LYS A 51 -6.50 18.30 -2.75
C LYS A 51 -7.44 18.79 -3.85
N VAL A 52 -7.45 20.10 -4.10
CA VAL A 52 -8.15 20.68 -5.27
C VAL A 52 -7.12 20.82 -6.38
N LYS A 53 -7.35 20.16 -7.52
CA LYS A 53 -6.54 20.27 -8.73
C LYS A 53 -7.15 21.32 -9.67
N ASN A 54 -6.36 21.84 -10.59
CA ASN A 54 -6.76 22.84 -11.59
C ASN A 54 -7.29 24.14 -10.95
N THR A 55 -6.59 24.65 -9.94
CA THR A 55 -6.91 25.93 -9.29
C THR A 55 -6.05 27.04 -9.87
N ALA A 56 -6.66 28.19 -10.16
CA ALA A 56 -5.91 29.39 -10.56
C ALA A 56 -4.99 29.86 -9.41
N LYS A 57 -3.87 30.53 -9.73
CA LYS A 57 -2.88 31.01 -8.74
C LYS A 57 -3.47 31.88 -7.61
N LYS A 58 -4.62 32.52 -7.82
CA LYS A 58 -5.36 33.36 -6.84
C LYS A 58 -6.69 32.76 -6.36
N ALA A 59 -6.87 31.45 -6.46
CA ALA A 59 -8.12 30.77 -6.10
C ALA A 59 -8.36 30.77 -4.58
N LYS A 60 -9.56 31.19 -4.13
CA LYS A 60 -9.98 31.08 -2.72
C LYS A 60 -10.75 29.77 -2.51
N ILE A 61 -10.23 28.90 -1.63
CA ILE A 61 -10.80 27.58 -1.35
C ILE A 61 -11.39 27.58 0.05
N SER A 62 -12.61 27.03 0.21
CA SER A 62 -13.25 26.85 1.51
C SER A 62 -13.88 25.47 1.63
N TRP A 63 -13.82 24.89 2.82
CA TRP A 63 -14.27 23.53 3.10
C TRP A 63 -15.37 23.52 4.17
N LYS A 64 -16.38 22.67 3.98
CA LYS A 64 -17.48 22.47 4.94
C LYS A 64 -17.86 20.99 5.00
N SER A 65 -18.01 20.42 6.19
CA SER A 65 -18.60 19.08 6.35
C SER A 65 -20.10 19.21 6.58
N LYS A 66 -20.91 18.37 5.93
CA LYS A 66 -22.37 18.33 6.11
C LYS A 66 -22.76 17.73 7.47
N ASN A 67 -21.95 16.81 8.00
CA ASN A 67 -22.14 16.27 9.36
C ASN A 67 -20.79 16.17 10.07
N LYS A 68 -20.51 17.16 10.94
CA LYS A 68 -19.29 17.26 11.74
C LYS A 68 -19.17 16.16 12.80
N LYS A 69 -20.27 15.49 13.18
CA LYS A 69 -20.23 14.34 14.12
C LYS A 69 -19.63 13.09 13.46
N ILE A 70 -19.79 12.94 12.14
CA ILE A 70 -19.25 11.81 11.35
C ILE A 70 -17.82 12.10 10.89
N ALA A 71 -17.59 13.25 10.24
CA ALA A 71 -16.26 13.67 9.81
C ALA A 71 -16.12 15.20 9.81
N VAL A 72 -14.94 15.70 10.17
CA VAL A 72 -14.60 17.14 10.13
C VAL A 72 -13.56 17.41 9.04
N VAL A 73 -13.55 18.61 8.48
CA VAL A 73 -12.58 19.03 7.45
C VAL A 73 -11.89 20.32 7.87
N SER A 74 -10.56 20.37 7.75
CA SER A 74 -9.76 21.56 8.08
C SER A 74 -9.73 22.58 6.94
N LYS A 75 -9.23 23.80 7.22
CA LYS A 75 -9.02 24.85 6.20
C LYS A 75 -8.11 24.39 5.04
N LYS A 76 -7.19 23.46 5.32
CA LYS A 76 -6.26 22.86 4.33
C LYS A 76 -6.84 21.63 3.60
N GLY A 77 -8.09 21.26 3.83
CA GLY A 77 -8.74 20.10 3.21
C GLY A 77 -8.43 18.76 3.87
N LYS A 78 -7.86 18.73 5.08
CA LYS A 78 -7.65 17.50 5.87
C LYS A 78 -8.98 17.04 6.46
N VAL A 79 -9.49 15.89 6.03
CA VAL A 79 -10.72 15.27 6.52
C VAL A 79 -10.38 14.27 7.62
N THR A 80 -10.91 14.46 8.83
CA THR A 80 -10.72 13.56 9.98
C THR A 80 -12.01 12.82 10.29
N ALA A 81 -11.95 11.49 10.38
CA ALA A 81 -13.06 10.62 10.74
C ALA A 81 -13.30 10.64 12.25
N LYS A 82 -14.54 10.91 12.66
CA LYS A 82 -14.95 10.91 14.08
C LYS A 82 -15.84 9.72 14.43
N LYS A 83 -16.96 9.55 13.73
CA LYS A 83 -17.96 8.50 14.03
C LYS A 83 -18.28 7.72 12.78
N VAL A 84 -18.55 6.43 12.95
CA VAL A 84 -19.02 5.52 11.90
C VAL A 84 -20.27 6.09 11.24
N GLY A 85 -20.30 6.04 9.92
CA GLY A 85 -21.41 6.58 9.13
C GLY A 85 -20.92 7.22 7.83
N THR A 86 -21.86 7.75 7.07
CA THR A 86 -21.57 8.40 5.79
C THR A 86 -21.92 9.87 5.85
N THR A 87 -21.02 10.74 5.38
CA THR A 87 -21.25 12.19 5.29
C THR A 87 -20.70 12.75 3.98
N LYS A 88 -21.05 14.01 3.66
CA LYS A 88 -20.53 14.71 2.48
C LYS A 88 -19.67 15.88 2.94
N VAL A 89 -18.48 16.00 2.37
CA VAL A 89 -17.62 17.18 2.48
C VAL A 89 -17.78 18.03 1.22
N VAL A 90 -18.06 19.32 1.41
CA VAL A 90 -18.27 20.30 0.36
C VAL A 90 -17.08 21.24 0.30
N CYS A 91 -16.50 21.38 -0.89
CA CYS A 91 -15.43 22.32 -1.20
C CYS A 91 -15.96 23.40 -2.13
N LYS A 92 -15.90 24.67 -1.73
CA LYS A 92 -16.23 25.81 -2.60
C LYS A 92 -14.94 26.48 -3.05
N VAL A 93 -14.78 26.60 -4.36
CA VAL A 93 -13.62 27.21 -5.02
C VAL A 93 -14.08 28.48 -5.72
N LYS A 94 -13.47 29.61 -5.41
CA LYS A 94 -13.71 30.90 -6.08
C LYS A 94 -12.48 31.25 -6.92
N ASN A 95 -12.61 31.16 -8.24
CA ASN A 95 -11.59 31.56 -9.21
C ASN A 95 -12.05 32.87 -9.86
N GLY A 96 -11.63 34.01 -9.30
CA GLY A 96 -12.12 35.33 -9.74
C GLY A 96 -13.63 35.47 -9.55
N LYS A 97 -14.37 35.75 -10.63
CA LYS A 97 -15.84 35.86 -10.64
C LYS A 97 -16.57 34.50 -10.63
N LYS A 98 -15.90 33.40 -11.02
CA LYS A 98 -16.50 32.06 -11.13
C LYS A 98 -16.45 31.30 -9.80
N LYS A 99 -17.58 30.76 -9.36
CA LYS A 99 -17.73 29.94 -8.14
C LYS A 99 -18.01 28.48 -8.53
N PHE A 100 -17.27 27.55 -7.95
CA PHE A 100 -17.45 26.11 -8.14
C PHE A 100 -17.72 25.41 -6.82
N THR A 101 -18.73 24.54 -6.78
CA THR A 101 -19.03 23.70 -5.62
C THR A 101 -18.70 22.26 -5.97
N LEU A 102 -17.78 21.65 -5.22
CA LEU A 102 -17.35 20.27 -5.37
C LEU A 102 -17.76 19.48 -4.13
N THR A 103 -18.15 18.22 -4.29
CA THR A 103 -18.56 17.38 -3.17
C THR A 103 -17.78 16.07 -3.14
N CYS A 104 -17.46 15.60 -1.95
CA CYS A 104 -16.83 14.32 -1.70
C CYS A 104 -17.65 13.51 -0.68
N LYS A 105 -17.99 12.26 -1.03
CA LYS A 105 -18.67 11.31 -0.13
C LYS A 105 -17.64 10.66 0.79
N VAL A 106 -17.77 10.88 2.09
CA VAL A 106 -16.90 10.32 3.12
C VAL A 106 -17.63 9.17 3.80
N THR A 107 -17.04 7.98 3.76
CA THR A 107 -17.56 6.79 4.45
C THR A 107 -16.61 6.47 5.60
N VAL A 108 -17.11 6.56 6.83
CA VAL A 108 -16.35 6.19 8.03
C VAL A 108 -16.71 4.77 8.42
N LYS A 109 -15.73 3.85 8.36
CA LYS A 109 -15.90 2.47 8.82
C LYS A 109 -15.50 2.35 10.30
N LYS A 110 -16.15 1.43 11.01
CA LYS A 110 -15.80 1.11 12.40
C LYS A 110 -14.38 0.56 12.44
N THR A 111 -13.58 1.07 13.37
CA THR A 111 -12.36 0.39 13.78
C THR A 111 -12.84 -0.85 14.53
N THR A 112 -12.56 -2.04 14.01
CA THR A 112 -12.86 -3.30 14.69
C THR A 112 -11.94 -3.40 15.91
N THR A 113 -12.36 -2.81 17.03
CA THR A 113 -11.92 -3.24 18.35
C THR A 113 -12.50 -4.64 18.59
N PRO A 114 -11.68 -5.64 18.94
CA PRO A 114 -12.20 -6.93 19.39
C PRO A 114 -13.09 -6.68 20.60
N LYS A 115 -14.39 -7.02 20.51
CA LYS A 115 -15.27 -7.09 21.67
C LYS A 115 -14.88 -8.37 22.39
N VAL A 116 -14.36 -8.25 23.62
CA VAL A 116 -14.11 -9.39 24.51
C VAL A 116 -15.42 -10.13 24.68
N VAL A 117 -15.49 -11.34 24.11
CA VAL A 117 -16.49 -12.35 24.45
C VAL A 117 -15.86 -13.14 25.60
N PRO A 118 -16.52 -13.32 26.75
CA PRO A 118 -16.01 -14.19 27.79
C PRO A 118 -15.87 -15.61 27.22
N THR A 119 -14.66 -16.15 27.33
CA THR A 119 -14.28 -17.48 26.89
C THR A 119 -15.20 -18.54 27.50
N PRO A 120 -15.94 -19.35 26.70
CA PRO A 120 -16.50 -20.58 27.23
C PRO A 120 -15.36 -21.57 27.45
N THR A 121 -15.24 -22.07 28.68
CA THR A 121 -14.41 -23.23 29.01
C THR A 121 -14.94 -24.43 28.24
N VAL A 122 -14.17 -24.95 27.27
CA VAL A 122 -14.48 -26.19 26.58
C VAL A 122 -13.60 -27.30 27.17
N PRO A 123 -14.18 -28.35 27.79
CA PRO A 123 -13.46 -29.55 28.17
C PRO A 123 -12.94 -30.27 26.94
N ALA A 124 -11.73 -30.82 27.03
CA ALA A 124 -11.11 -31.59 25.96
C ALA A 124 -11.89 -32.89 25.69
N THR A 125 -12.58 -32.99 24.55
CA THR A 125 -12.90 -34.30 23.94
C THR A 125 -13.23 -34.18 22.44
N ALA A 126 -12.69 -35.14 21.69
CA ALA A 126 -13.00 -35.56 20.32
C ALA A 126 -12.66 -34.62 19.13
N VAL A 127 -11.71 -35.11 18.33
CA VAL A 127 -11.41 -34.67 16.96
C VAL A 127 -12.62 -34.95 16.05
N PRO A 128 -13.16 -33.97 15.30
CA PRO A 128 -14.10 -34.27 14.22
C PRO A 128 -13.35 -34.66 12.94
N ALA A 129 -13.88 -35.68 12.29
CA ALA A 129 -13.42 -36.25 11.02
C ALA A 129 -13.36 -35.24 9.86
N ALA A 130 -12.53 -35.59 8.86
CA ALA A 130 -12.22 -34.81 7.67
C ALA A 130 -13.46 -34.19 6.98
N SER A 131 -13.47 -32.87 6.89
CA SER A 131 -14.43 -32.10 6.10
C SER A 131 -13.99 -32.04 4.63
N ALA A 132 -14.97 -32.22 3.74
CA ALA A 132 -14.85 -32.30 2.29
C ALA A 132 -14.09 -31.13 1.62
N ALA A 133 -13.55 -31.43 0.44
CA ALA A 133 -12.79 -30.52 -0.43
C ALA A 133 -13.54 -29.22 -0.75
N PRO A 134 -12.84 -28.07 -0.85
CA PRO A 134 -13.47 -26.80 -1.18
C PRO A 134 -13.83 -26.75 -2.67
N THR A 135 -15.12 -26.54 -2.95
CA THR A 135 -15.64 -26.10 -4.25
C THR A 135 -15.05 -24.73 -4.62
N GLN A 136 -14.75 -24.56 -5.91
CA GLN A 136 -14.14 -23.36 -6.50
C GLN A 136 -14.89 -22.08 -6.09
N ASN A 137 -14.17 -21.13 -5.49
CA ASN A 137 -14.70 -19.81 -5.15
C ASN A 137 -14.69 -18.93 -6.42
N PRO A 138 -15.79 -18.24 -6.79
CA PRO A 138 -15.82 -17.38 -7.96
C PRO A 138 -14.78 -16.25 -7.88
N SER A 139 -14.09 -16.02 -9.00
CA SER A 139 -13.06 -15.01 -9.15
C SER A 139 -13.60 -13.60 -8.85
N VAL A 140 -13.17 -13.02 -7.73
CA VAL A 140 -13.41 -11.62 -7.39
C VAL A 140 -12.22 -10.79 -7.84
N THR A 141 -12.39 -10.01 -8.91
CA THR A 141 -11.40 -9.07 -9.41
C THR A 141 -11.08 -8.02 -8.33
N GLN A 142 -9.85 -7.99 -7.83
CA GLN A 142 -9.39 -6.95 -6.90
C GLN A 142 -9.33 -5.59 -7.61
N PRO A 143 -9.91 -4.51 -7.06
CA PRO A 143 -9.65 -3.17 -7.55
C PRO A 143 -8.19 -2.77 -7.27
N GLY A 144 -7.54 -2.17 -8.26
CA GLY A 144 -6.12 -1.83 -8.27
C GLY A 144 -5.63 -1.11 -7.01
N ARG A 145 -4.50 -1.59 -6.48
CA ARG A 145 -3.80 -1.03 -5.33
C ARG A 145 -3.20 0.33 -5.76
N ASN A 146 -3.62 1.44 -5.16
CA ASN A 146 -2.94 2.72 -5.36
C ASN A 146 -1.49 2.57 -4.92
N GLU A 147 -0.55 2.95 -5.79
CA GLU A 147 0.88 2.93 -5.49
C GLU A 147 1.20 3.80 -4.25
N MET A 148 2.01 3.23 -3.38
CA MET A 148 2.57 3.90 -2.21
C MET A 148 3.55 4.98 -2.71
N PRO A 149 3.60 6.18 -2.08
CA PRO A 149 4.58 7.20 -2.46
C PRO A 149 6.00 6.64 -2.33
N THR A 150 6.81 6.86 -3.36
CA THR A 150 8.24 6.55 -3.37
C THR A 150 8.93 7.35 -2.25
N PRO A 151 9.60 6.71 -1.29
CA PRO A 151 10.44 7.37 -0.30
C PRO A 151 11.62 8.04 -1.03
N THR A 152 12.13 9.10 -0.44
CA THR A 152 13.44 9.63 -0.82
C THR A 152 14.48 8.66 -0.23
N PRO A 153 15.45 8.16 -1.01
CA PRO A 153 16.47 7.25 -0.49
C PRO A 153 17.20 7.94 0.66
N THR A 154 17.21 7.28 1.82
CA THR A 154 18.06 7.69 2.93
C THR A 154 19.43 7.08 2.67
N PRO A 155 20.55 7.83 2.78
CA PRO A 155 21.84 7.42 2.22
C PRO A 155 22.52 6.23 2.90
N ASP A 156 21.92 5.65 3.93
CA ASP A 156 22.41 4.41 4.54
C ASP A 156 21.26 3.42 4.73
N VAL A 157 21.23 2.42 3.86
CA VAL A 157 20.26 1.31 3.86
C VAL A 157 20.83 0.07 4.58
N THR A 158 21.97 0.20 5.26
CA THR A 158 22.53 -0.94 6.00
C THR A 158 21.92 -1.01 7.40
N TYR A 159 21.40 -2.19 7.77
CA TYR A 159 20.93 -2.42 9.14
C TYR A 159 22.12 -2.36 10.09
N HIS A 160 22.05 -1.44 11.06
CA HIS A 160 23.04 -1.26 12.11
C HIS A 160 22.48 -1.75 13.46
N PRO A 161 22.91 -2.93 13.95
CA PRO A 161 22.33 -3.55 15.14
C PRO A 161 22.49 -2.73 16.43
N ASN A 162 23.46 -1.82 16.46
CA ASN A 162 23.76 -0.97 17.61
C ASN A 162 23.42 0.51 17.36
N TRP A 163 22.55 0.84 16.40
CA TRP A 163 22.21 2.24 16.19
C TRP A 163 21.40 2.76 17.38
N PRO A 164 21.91 3.72 18.18
CA PRO A 164 21.10 4.33 19.23
C PRO A 164 19.87 4.99 18.59
N SER A 165 18.68 4.51 18.98
CA SER A 165 17.45 5.15 18.53
C SER A 165 17.35 6.55 19.14
N THR A 166 16.99 7.52 18.32
CA THR A 166 16.68 8.89 18.76
C THR A 166 15.21 9.06 19.19
N TYR A 167 14.40 8.01 19.05
CA TYR A 167 12.99 8.04 19.36
C TYR A 167 12.74 8.25 20.86
N LYS A 168 11.95 9.29 21.18
CA LYS A 168 11.54 9.62 22.54
C LYS A 168 10.05 9.93 22.57
N ASP A 169 9.36 9.35 23.53
CA ASP A 169 7.99 9.67 23.91
C ASP A 169 7.76 9.28 25.38
N ASP A 170 6.75 9.87 26.00
CA ASP A 170 6.43 9.66 27.42
C ASP A 170 5.41 8.53 27.65
N PHE A 171 5.00 7.81 26.59
CA PHE A 171 4.07 6.70 26.73
C PHE A 171 4.77 5.47 27.30
N LYS A 172 4.02 4.74 28.14
CA LYS A 172 4.43 3.40 28.55
C LYS A 172 4.57 2.49 27.31
N PRO A 173 5.59 1.61 27.26
CA PRO A 173 5.70 0.57 26.25
C PRO A 173 4.36 -0.15 26.01
N LEU A 174 3.90 -0.28 24.76
CA LEU A 174 2.60 -0.93 24.53
C LEU A 174 2.64 -2.40 24.99
N LYS A 175 3.77 -3.08 24.77
CA LYS A 175 4.05 -4.42 25.27
C LYS A 175 3.93 -4.58 26.78
N SER A 176 4.13 -3.52 27.59
CA SER A 176 3.98 -3.62 29.05
C SER A 176 2.54 -3.47 29.52
N LEU A 177 1.63 -2.99 28.66
CA LEU A 177 0.21 -2.87 28.97
C LEU A 177 -0.54 -4.20 28.76
N ALA A 178 0.05 -5.16 28.04
CA ALA A 178 -0.54 -6.47 27.80
C ALA A 178 0.17 -7.53 28.64
N MET A 179 -0.52 -8.08 29.65
CA MET A 179 0.05 -9.11 30.54
C MET A 179 -0.16 -10.55 30.03
N THR A 180 -1.12 -10.76 29.12
CA THR A 180 -1.57 -12.11 28.72
C THR A 180 -1.22 -12.49 27.28
N PHE A 181 -0.75 -11.53 26.46
CA PHE A 181 -0.39 -11.78 25.06
C PHE A 181 0.71 -10.83 24.57
N LYS A 182 1.44 -11.26 23.54
CA LYS A 182 2.44 -10.41 22.86
C LYS A 182 1.77 -9.29 22.08
N VAL A 183 2.37 -8.10 22.09
CA VAL A 183 1.96 -6.94 21.29
C VAL A 183 2.85 -6.88 20.06
N GLY A 184 2.23 -7.05 18.90
CA GLY A 184 2.93 -7.19 17.62
C GLY A 184 2.79 -5.99 16.69
N SER A 185 3.84 -5.72 15.92
CA SER A 185 3.80 -4.84 14.74
C SER A 185 4.20 -5.62 13.49
N ALA A 186 4.03 -5.04 12.30
CA ALA A 186 4.46 -5.64 11.05
C ALA A 186 5.66 -4.89 10.48
N ILE A 187 6.68 -5.62 10.02
CA ILE A 187 7.82 -5.06 9.29
C ILE A 187 7.55 -5.21 7.79
N ALA A 188 7.56 -4.08 7.07
CA ALA A 188 7.45 -4.06 5.63
C ALA A 188 8.74 -4.63 5.01
N GLY A 189 8.64 -5.46 3.97
CA GLY A 189 9.83 -6.05 3.36
C GLY A 189 9.65 -6.22 1.86
N LYS A 190 9.79 -5.12 1.13
CA LYS A 190 9.79 -5.10 -0.35
C LYS A 190 11.01 -4.34 -0.89
N ALA A 191 11.45 -3.31 -0.19
CA ALA A 191 12.75 -2.68 -0.36
C ALA A 191 13.20 -2.14 1.00
N GLU A 192 14.51 -2.01 1.20
CA GLU A 192 15.12 -1.57 2.45
C GLU A 192 14.59 -0.20 2.88
N GLU A 193 14.39 0.71 1.93
CA GLU A 193 13.81 2.05 2.14
C GLU A 193 12.41 2.05 2.78
N TYR A 194 11.70 0.92 2.78
CA TYR A 194 10.37 0.79 3.37
C TYR A 194 10.36 0.06 4.72
N ALA A 195 11.42 -0.67 5.05
CA ALA A 195 11.41 -1.47 6.27
C ALA A 195 11.77 -0.58 7.46
N ALA A 196 10.92 -0.62 8.49
CA ALA A 196 11.09 0.15 9.71
C ALA A 196 12.41 -0.15 10.46
N ILE A 197 13.11 -1.25 10.11
CA ILE A 197 14.39 -1.62 10.71
C ILE A 197 15.57 -0.76 10.20
N TYR A 198 15.41 -0.10 9.04
CA TYR A 198 16.45 0.75 8.43
C TYR A 198 16.27 2.24 8.78
N ASP A 199 15.28 2.57 9.61
CA ASP A 199 15.07 3.92 10.13
C ASP A 199 15.26 3.90 11.66
N GLN A 200 16.11 4.80 12.18
CA GLN A 200 16.50 4.84 13.58
C GLN A 200 15.33 5.05 14.55
N ASP A 201 14.37 5.91 14.18
CA ASP A 201 13.24 6.23 15.04
C ASP A 201 12.18 5.14 14.95
N MET A 202 11.93 4.62 13.76
CA MET A 202 10.98 3.54 13.54
C MET A 202 11.44 2.22 14.17
N SER A 203 12.74 1.91 14.11
CA SER A 203 13.32 0.76 14.81
C SER A 203 13.24 0.96 16.32
N GLY A 204 13.42 2.18 16.83
CA GLY A 204 13.18 2.53 18.23
C GLY A 204 11.74 2.31 18.68
N ILE A 205 10.77 2.72 17.86
CA ILE A 205 9.35 2.47 18.09
C ILE A 205 9.08 0.96 18.18
N LEU A 206 9.65 0.17 17.26
CA LEU A 206 9.53 -1.29 17.27
C LEU A 206 10.06 -1.89 18.57
N GLN A 207 11.27 -1.50 18.97
CA GLN A 207 11.93 -1.97 20.18
C GLN A 207 11.20 -1.55 21.46
N LYS A 208 10.77 -0.28 21.55
CA LYS A 208 10.07 0.24 22.73
C LYS A 208 8.72 -0.42 22.91
N HIS A 209 7.89 -0.48 21.87
CA HIS A 209 6.48 -0.80 22.04
C HIS A 209 6.11 -2.25 21.78
N TYR A 210 6.92 -3.03 21.07
CA TYR A 210 6.52 -4.36 20.59
C TYR A 210 7.46 -5.47 21.07
N ASN A 211 6.91 -6.66 21.29
CA ASN A 211 7.63 -7.89 21.61
C ASN A 211 7.26 -9.06 20.68
N SER A 212 6.53 -8.75 19.60
CA SER A 212 6.35 -9.64 18.47
C SER A 212 6.39 -8.87 17.16
N THR A 213 6.78 -9.55 16.08
CA THR A 213 6.70 -8.99 14.74
C THR A 213 6.22 -10.01 13.71
N THR A 214 5.84 -9.53 12.54
CA THR A 214 5.54 -10.33 11.35
C THR A 214 6.09 -9.60 10.13
N PHE A 215 6.86 -10.30 9.29
CA PHE A 215 7.29 -9.73 8.02
C PHE A 215 6.12 -9.76 7.05
N THR A 216 5.71 -8.60 6.54
CA THR A 216 4.50 -8.48 5.73
C THR A 216 4.55 -9.29 4.43
N ASN A 217 5.76 -9.55 3.91
CA ASN A 217 5.98 -10.25 2.65
C ASN A 217 7.11 -11.28 2.69
N LEU A 218 8.25 -10.94 3.31
CA LEU A 218 9.51 -11.66 3.10
C LEU A 218 9.54 -13.12 3.59
N MET A 219 8.50 -13.58 4.30
CA MET A 219 8.37 -14.99 4.68
C MET A 219 7.26 -15.73 3.92
N LYS A 220 6.72 -15.14 2.86
CA LYS A 220 5.79 -15.83 1.96
C LYS A 220 6.55 -16.75 1.01
N PRO A 221 5.91 -17.79 0.46
CA PRO A 221 6.62 -18.80 -0.32
C PRO A 221 7.39 -18.20 -1.52
N VAL A 222 6.87 -17.18 -2.20
CA VAL A 222 7.59 -16.51 -3.30
C VAL A 222 8.93 -15.85 -2.90
N PHE A 223 9.14 -15.55 -1.62
CA PHE A 223 10.39 -14.96 -1.13
C PHE A 223 11.34 -15.97 -0.49
N LEU A 224 10.83 -17.16 -0.15
CA LEU A 224 11.59 -18.20 0.55
C LEU A 224 11.89 -19.41 -0.32
N LEU A 225 11.03 -19.78 -1.27
CA LEU A 225 11.26 -20.94 -2.13
C LEU A 225 12.37 -20.63 -3.14
N ASP A 226 13.41 -21.45 -3.12
CA ASP A 226 14.56 -21.36 -4.03
C ASP A 226 14.36 -22.30 -5.21
N GLN A 227 13.96 -21.78 -6.36
CA GLN A 227 13.68 -22.59 -7.55
C GLN A 227 14.92 -23.36 -8.02
N GLU A 228 16.08 -22.70 -8.05
CA GLU A 228 17.31 -23.31 -8.53
C GLU A 228 17.78 -24.40 -7.56
N GLY A 229 17.70 -24.13 -6.26
CA GLY A 229 17.94 -25.14 -5.22
C GLY A 229 17.00 -26.34 -5.34
N CYS A 230 15.70 -26.10 -5.57
CA CYS A 230 14.72 -27.18 -5.78
C CYS A 230 15.05 -28.03 -7.01
N GLN A 231 15.47 -27.40 -8.12
CA GLN A 231 15.84 -28.07 -9.36
C GLN A 231 17.12 -28.91 -9.23
N LYS A 232 18.03 -28.50 -8.34
CA LYS A 232 19.28 -29.21 -8.06
C LYS A 232 19.15 -30.26 -6.95
N SER A 233 18.00 -30.35 -6.27
CA SER A 233 17.83 -31.27 -5.15
C SER A 233 17.88 -32.73 -5.63
N SER A 234 18.76 -33.53 -5.02
CA SER A 234 18.93 -34.94 -5.38
C SER A 234 17.78 -35.83 -4.91
N ASP A 235 17.04 -35.40 -3.89
CA ASP A 235 15.88 -36.10 -3.32
C ASP A 235 14.53 -35.54 -3.82
N GLY A 236 14.57 -34.51 -4.67
CA GLY A 236 13.37 -33.82 -5.18
C GLY A 236 12.60 -33.02 -4.14
N MET A 237 13.19 -32.75 -2.96
CA MET A 237 12.58 -31.94 -1.91
C MET A 237 12.74 -30.44 -2.17
N PRO A 238 11.83 -29.60 -1.66
CA PRO A 238 11.95 -28.16 -1.82
C PRO A 238 13.16 -27.59 -1.07
N ALA A 239 13.93 -26.75 -1.76
CA ALA A 239 14.92 -25.88 -1.14
C ALA A 239 14.28 -24.54 -0.75
N VAL A 240 14.78 -23.98 0.35
CA VAL A 240 14.42 -22.63 0.81
C VAL A 240 15.65 -21.76 1.03
N THR A 241 15.47 -20.47 0.87
CA THR A 241 16.47 -19.43 1.15
C THR A 241 15.87 -18.37 2.07
N PHE A 242 16.68 -17.81 2.95
CA PHE A 242 16.30 -16.71 3.85
C PHE A 242 17.01 -15.40 3.51
N GLU A 243 17.78 -15.36 2.43
CA GLU A 243 18.60 -14.20 2.08
C GLU A 243 17.77 -12.92 1.94
N SER A 244 16.54 -13.03 1.43
CA SER A 244 15.60 -11.90 1.30
C SER A 244 15.14 -11.29 2.62
N CYS A 245 15.28 -12.00 3.75
CA CYS A 245 14.83 -11.56 5.08
C CYS A 245 15.91 -11.63 6.16
N LYS A 246 17.17 -11.84 5.76
CA LYS A 246 18.29 -12.09 6.67
C LYS A 246 18.49 -10.94 7.65
N LYS A 247 18.34 -9.70 7.20
CA LYS A 247 18.48 -8.51 8.05
C LYS A 247 17.33 -8.36 9.04
N GLU A 248 16.10 -8.65 8.64
CA GLU A 248 14.96 -8.65 9.54
C GLU A 248 15.02 -9.79 10.57
N LEU A 249 15.52 -10.96 10.17
CA LEU A 249 15.80 -12.07 11.10
C LEU A 249 16.87 -11.66 12.11
N GLN A 250 17.96 -11.05 11.66
CA GLN A 250 19.02 -10.53 12.53
C GLN A 250 18.46 -9.49 13.51
N PHE A 251 17.65 -8.54 13.04
CA PHE A 251 16.98 -7.57 13.92
C PHE A 251 16.13 -8.25 15.01
N CYS A 252 15.41 -9.33 14.68
CA CYS A 252 14.64 -10.07 15.68
C CYS A 252 15.54 -10.76 16.71
N GLN A 253 16.68 -11.30 16.28
CA GLN A 253 17.68 -11.92 17.17
C GLN A 253 18.29 -10.88 18.11
N ASP A 254 18.76 -9.75 17.57
CA ASP A 254 19.45 -8.71 18.33
C ASP A 254 18.54 -8.04 19.37
N THR A 255 17.26 -7.86 19.04
CA THR A 255 16.30 -7.17 19.91
C THR A 255 15.49 -8.11 20.81
N GLY A 256 15.56 -9.42 20.58
CA GLY A 256 14.70 -10.41 21.25
C GLY A 256 13.21 -10.32 20.87
N ILE A 257 12.84 -9.53 19.85
CA ILE A 257 11.46 -9.43 19.38
C ILE A 257 11.07 -10.75 18.69
N SER A 258 10.02 -11.40 19.19
CA SER A 258 9.61 -12.70 18.65
C SER A 258 8.95 -12.60 17.27
N LEU A 259 9.43 -13.38 16.31
CA LEU A 259 8.85 -13.45 14.97
C LEU A 259 7.66 -14.40 14.92
N ARG A 260 6.57 -13.95 14.28
CA ARG A 260 5.50 -14.81 13.78
C ARG A 260 5.69 -14.94 12.27
N ALA A 261 6.18 -16.10 11.84
CA ALA A 261 6.38 -16.36 10.42
C ALA A 261 5.06 -16.33 9.65
N HIS A 262 5.06 -15.69 8.48
CA HIS A 262 3.88 -15.54 7.64
C HIS A 262 4.32 -15.63 6.17
N VAL A 263 4.13 -16.77 5.51
CA VAL A 263 3.34 -17.96 5.88
C VAL A 263 3.84 -19.18 5.10
N LEU A 264 3.63 -20.38 5.64
CA LEU A 264 4.06 -21.63 5.00
C LEU A 264 3.21 -22.00 3.77
N VAL A 265 1.89 -22.00 3.90
CA VAL A 265 0.95 -22.39 2.83
C VAL A 265 0.01 -21.25 2.51
N TRP A 266 -0.01 -20.82 1.26
CA TRP A 266 -0.94 -19.79 0.81
C TRP A 266 -1.26 -19.95 -0.69
N TYR A 267 -2.52 -19.70 -1.06
CA TYR A 267 -2.96 -19.76 -2.46
C TYR A 267 -2.44 -18.58 -3.30
N ASN A 268 -1.93 -17.53 -2.65
CA ASN A 268 -1.44 -16.32 -3.28
C ASN A 268 0.02 -16.11 -2.89
N GLN A 269 0.80 -15.46 -3.76
CA GLN A 269 2.24 -15.25 -3.54
C GLN A 269 2.99 -16.56 -3.23
N THR A 270 2.56 -17.63 -3.89
CA THR A 270 3.27 -18.91 -3.99
C THR A 270 3.59 -19.12 -5.46
N PRO A 271 4.85 -19.40 -5.81
CA PRO A 271 5.24 -19.50 -7.20
C PRO A 271 4.60 -20.71 -7.87
N ASP A 272 4.11 -20.53 -9.09
CA ASP A 272 3.41 -21.57 -9.85
C ASP A 272 4.29 -22.79 -10.14
N TRP A 273 5.60 -22.58 -10.35
CA TRP A 273 6.57 -23.64 -10.58
C TRP A 273 6.66 -24.63 -9.41
N PHE A 274 6.29 -24.23 -8.18
CA PHE A 274 6.28 -25.11 -7.01
C PHE A 274 5.27 -26.26 -7.13
N PHE A 275 4.25 -26.09 -7.98
CA PHE A 275 3.22 -27.09 -8.24
C PHE A 275 3.51 -27.94 -9.48
N ARG A 276 4.67 -27.74 -10.13
CA ARG A 276 4.99 -28.34 -11.42
C ARG A 276 6.14 -29.34 -11.35
N GLU A 277 6.11 -30.27 -12.30
CA GLU A 277 7.18 -31.26 -12.50
C GLU A 277 8.52 -30.54 -12.65
N ASN A 278 9.56 -31.12 -12.04
CA ASN A 278 10.93 -30.59 -12.05
C ASN A 278 11.08 -29.14 -11.56
N TYR A 279 10.08 -28.60 -10.85
CA TYR A 279 10.05 -27.20 -10.46
C TYR A 279 10.20 -26.24 -11.66
N ASP A 280 9.73 -26.65 -12.83
CA ASP A 280 9.75 -25.86 -14.06
C ASP A 280 8.42 -25.11 -14.24
N LYS A 281 8.50 -23.84 -14.63
CA LYS A 281 7.32 -23.02 -14.95
C LYS A 281 6.50 -23.59 -16.11
N ASP A 282 7.16 -24.32 -17.03
CA ASP A 282 6.51 -24.90 -18.21
C ASP A 282 6.14 -26.39 -17.98
N GLY A 283 6.52 -26.97 -16.84
CA GLY A 283 6.20 -28.36 -16.48
C GLY A 283 4.71 -28.61 -16.22
N LYS A 284 4.27 -29.86 -16.28
CA LYS A 284 2.88 -30.22 -15.93
C LYS A 284 2.67 -30.11 -14.42
N LEU A 285 1.41 -30.01 -13.98
CA LEU A 285 1.09 -30.09 -12.57
C LEU A 285 1.49 -31.45 -12.00
N VAL A 286 2.10 -31.45 -10.81
CA VAL A 286 2.48 -32.69 -10.13
C VAL A 286 1.27 -33.44 -9.56
N SER A 287 1.45 -34.73 -9.29
CA SER A 287 0.44 -35.52 -8.61
C SER A 287 0.27 -35.08 -7.14
N LYS A 288 -0.87 -35.44 -6.54
CA LYS A 288 -1.14 -35.22 -5.11
C LYS A 288 -0.05 -35.83 -4.21
N ALA A 289 0.49 -37.00 -4.59
CA ALA A 289 1.53 -37.68 -3.81
C ALA A 289 2.83 -36.86 -3.78
N VAL A 290 3.27 -36.38 -4.94
CA VAL A 290 4.45 -35.50 -5.06
C VAL A 290 4.22 -34.20 -4.30
N MET A 291 3.03 -33.60 -4.40
CA MET A 291 2.76 -32.37 -3.67
C MET A 291 2.76 -32.56 -2.16
N LYS A 292 2.26 -33.71 -1.67
CA LYS A 292 2.30 -34.04 -0.25
C LYS A 292 3.75 -34.17 0.24
N GLN A 293 4.61 -34.87 -0.52
CA GLN A 293 6.02 -34.98 -0.19
C GLN A 293 6.71 -33.61 -0.11
N ARG A 294 6.43 -32.71 -1.06
CA ARG A 294 6.95 -31.32 -1.03
C ARG A 294 6.42 -30.46 0.12
N MET A 295 5.42 -30.93 0.88
CA MET A 295 4.84 -30.19 2.00
C MET A 295 5.20 -30.79 3.37
N GLU A 296 5.90 -31.92 3.40
CA GLU A 296 6.42 -32.58 4.61
C GLU A 296 7.73 -31.92 5.07
#